data_AF-A0A7G9SIA6-F1
#
_entry.id   AF-A0A7G9SIA6-F1
#
_cell.length_a   1.000
_cell.length_b   1.000
_cell.length_c   1.000
_cell.angle_alpha   90.00
_cell.angle_beta   90.00
_cell.angle_gamma   90.00
#
_symmetry.space_group_name_H-M   'P 1'
#
loop_
_entity.id
_entity.type
_entity.pdbx_description
1 polymer ?
#
loop_
_entity_poly.entity_id
_entity_poly.type
_entity_poly.pdbx_seq_one_letter_code
_entity_poly.pdbx_strand_id
1 'polypeptide(L)'
;MILGSPYLAGVDGAVFKAEAAYAKRHKTLPVALFIGVGGGEVDEWFLAASNIVSSTASFAETLHLRGYAGAEVTTRIYSDEDHYTVVPRVIGDGIRHLWRDEARKLGSSWPARPAADQTR
;
A
#
# COMPACT_ATOMS: atom_id res chain seq x y z
N MET A 1 3.13 -6.29 2.02
CA MET A 1 1.92 -6.72 1.28
C MET A 1 1.38 -5.55 0.49
N ILE A 2 0.94 -5.78 -0.74
CA ILE A 2 0.30 -4.78 -1.59
C ILE A 2 -1.20 -5.07 -1.62
N LEU A 3 -2.02 -4.07 -1.35
CA LEU A 3 -3.48 -4.10 -1.44
C LEU A 3 -3.91 -3.11 -2.52
N GLY A 4 -4.58 -3.58 -3.56
CA GLY A 4 -5.12 -2.75 -4.64
C GLY A 4 -6.64 -2.76 -4.62
N SER A 5 -7.24 -1.57 -4.58
CA SER A 5 -8.68 -1.33 -4.58
C SER A 5 -9.48 -2.30 -3.71
N PRO A 6 -9.09 -2.49 -2.43
CA PRO A 6 -9.66 -3.54 -1.61
C PRO A 6 -11.11 -3.23 -1.22
N TYR A 7 -12.01 -4.21 -1.36
CA TYR A 7 -13.39 -4.09 -0.92
C TYR A 7 -13.54 -4.32 0.60
N LEU A 8 -13.13 -3.34 1.40
CA LEU A 8 -13.02 -3.48 2.87
C LEU A 8 -14.34 -3.30 3.62
N ALA A 9 -15.27 -2.53 3.04
CA ALA A 9 -16.64 -2.40 3.56
C ALA A 9 -17.48 -3.68 3.32
N GLY A 10 -17.01 -4.58 2.46
CA GLY A 10 -17.73 -5.78 2.07
C GLY A 10 -18.00 -6.74 3.24
N VAL A 11 -19.00 -7.60 3.03
CA VAL A 11 -19.40 -8.63 3.99
C VAL A 11 -19.65 -8.02 5.38
N ASP A 12 -20.44 -6.94 5.40
CA ASP A 12 -20.77 -6.20 6.62
C ASP A 12 -19.49 -5.78 7.41
N GLY A 13 -18.50 -5.24 6.70
CA GLY A 13 -17.24 -4.77 7.26
C GLY A 13 -16.41 -5.85 7.97
N ALA A 14 -16.40 -7.08 7.44
CA ALA A 14 -15.73 -8.22 8.09
C ALA A 14 -14.25 -7.94 8.42
N VAL A 15 -13.53 -7.22 7.56
CA VAL A 15 -12.12 -6.86 7.78
C VAL A 15 -11.97 -5.92 8.98
N PHE A 16 -12.84 -4.92 9.12
CA PHE A 16 -12.84 -4.01 10.28
C PHE A 16 -13.14 -4.76 11.58
N LYS A 17 -14.08 -5.70 11.55
CA LYS A 17 -14.40 -6.56 12.71
C LYS A 17 -13.22 -7.45 13.09
N ALA A 18 -12.55 -8.04 12.09
CA ALA A 18 -11.36 -8.86 12.30
C ALA A 18 -10.21 -8.04 12.89
N GLU A 19 -9.95 -6.84 12.35
CA GLU A 19 -8.97 -5.89 12.90
C GLU A 19 -9.30 -5.53 14.35
N ALA A 20 -10.54 -5.12 14.63
CA ALA A 20 -10.93 -4.70 15.97
C ALA A 20 -10.82 -5.86 16.98
N ALA A 21 -11.14 -7.09 16.58
CA ALA A 21 -10.94 -8.28 17.41
C ALA A 21 -9.45 -8.56 17.66
N TYR A 22 -8.60 -8.38 16.65
CA TYR A 22 -7.15 -8.50 16.77
C TYR A 22 -6.58 -7.45 17.75
N ALA A 23 -7.01 -6.19 17.62
CA ALA A 23 -6.59 -5.03 18.42
C ALA A 23 -6.82 -5.18 19.93
N LYS A 24 -7.86 -5.95 20.30
CA LYS A 24 -8.18 -6.24 21.71
C LYS A 24 -7.11 -7.10 22.38
N ARG A 25 -6.39 -7.91 21.61
CA ARG A 25 -5.46 -8.93 22.11
C ARG A 25 -4.00 -8.66 21.76
N HIS A 26 -3.75 -7.79 20.78
CA HIS A 26 -2.42 -7.55 20.26
C HIS A 26 -2.14 -6.05 20.17
N LYS A 27 -0.88 -5.69 20.43
CA LYS A 27 -0.34 -4.34 20.22
C LYS A 27 0.76 -4.31 19.16
N THR A 28 1.12 -5.46 18.63
CA THR A 28 2.11 -5.65 17.58
C THR A 28 1.43 -6.07 16.30
N LEU A 29 1.93 -5.59 15.17
CA LEU A 29 1.52 -6.04 13.85
C LEU A 29 2.72 -5.87 12.91
N PRO A 30 3.62 -6.88 12.84
CA PRO A 30 4.89 -6.76 12.14
C PRO A 30 4.71 -6.92 10.62
N VAL A 31 4.12 -5.92 9.98
CA VAL A 31 3.80 -5.93 8.55
C VAL A 31 4.11 -4.57 7.93
N ALA A 32 4.60 -4.59 6.69
CA ALA A 32 4.64 -3.43 5.81
C ALA A 32 3.52 -3.54 4.77
N LEU A 33 2.62 -2.56 4.74
CA LEU A 33 1.47 -2.49 3.85
C LEU A 33 1.63 -1.31 2.90
N PHE A 34 1.37 -1.58 1.62
CA PHE A 34 1.10 -0.54 0.63
C PHE A 34 -0.34 -0.73 0.15
N ILE A 35 -1.18 0.27 0.36
CA ILE A 35 -2.61 0.24 0.01
C ILE A 35 -2.85 1.29 -1.07
N GLY A 36 -3.31 0.87 -2.23
CA GLY A 36 -3.57 1.74 -3.38
C GLY A 36 -5.01 1.63 -3.84
N VAL A 37 -5.60 2.73 -4.28
CA VAL A 37 -6.97 2.78 -4.84
C VAL A 37 -7.08 3.87 -5.91
N GLY A 38 -7.87 3.61 -6.96
CA GLY A 38 -8.19 4.60 -7.98
C GLY A 38 -9.19 5.63 -7.46
N GLY A 39 -8.93 6.91 -7.69
CA GLY A 39 -9.83 7.99 -7.30
C GLY A 39 -11.15 7.91 -8.06
N GLY A 40 -11.11 7.58 -9.35
CA GLY A 40 -12.29 7.45 -10.22
C GLY A 40 -13.23 6.29 -9.85
N GLU A 41 -12.84 5.43 -8.91
CA GLU A 41 -13.74 4.40 -8.37
C GLU A 41 -14.96 5.00 -7.63
N VAL A 42 -14.90 6.28 -7.24
CA VAL A 42 -16.07 6.99 -6.71
C VAL A 42 -17.12 7.34 -7.76
N ASP A 43 -16.74 7.34 -9.05
CA ASP A 43 -17.62 7.75 -10.15
C ASP A 43 -18.32 6.54 -10.80
N GLU A 44 -17.90 5.32 -10.48
CA GLU A 44 -18.56 4.09 -10.93
C GLU A 44 -19.60 3.63 -9.90
N TRP A 45 -20.87 3.58 -10.31
CA TRP A 45 -22.03 3.36 -9.42
C TRP A 45 -21.84 2.20 -8.43
N PHE A 46 -21.43 1.03 -8.90
CA PHE A 46 -21.32 -0.15 -8.03
C PHE A 46 -20.12 -0.05 -7.09
N LEU A 47 -19.00 0.55 -7.51
CA LEU A 47 -17.81 0.71 -6.68
C LEU A 47 -18.00 1.79 -5.63
N ALA A 48 -18.69 2.88 -5.99
CA ALA A 48 -19.15 3.91 -5.07
C ALA A 48 -20.12 3.32 -4.02
N ALA A 49 -21.13 2.57 -4.44
CA ALA A 49 -22.06 1.87 -3.54
C ALA A 49 -21.34 0.84 -2.64
N SER A 50 -20.26 0.24 -3.14
CA SER A 50 -19.40 -0.68 -2.40
C SER A 50 -18.37 0.02 -1.51
N ASN A 51 -18.34 1.36 -1.49
CA ASN A 51 -17.45 2.14 -0.63
C ASN A 51 -15.95 1.80 -0.81
N ILE A 52 -15.47 1.52 -2.02
CA ILE A 52 -14.07 1.08 -2.20
C ILE A 52 -13.08 2.16 -1.71
N VAL A 53 -13.21 3.39 -2.18
CA VAL A 53 -12.30 4.49 -1.83
C VAL A 53 -12.44 4.87 -0.35
N SER A 54 -13.66 5.05 0.13
CA SER A 54 -13.93 5.46 1.52
C SER A 54 -13.49 4.38 2.52
N SER A 55 -13.75 3.10 2.25
CA SER A 55 -13.32 2.02 3.14
C SER A 55 -11.80 1.82 3.13
N THR A 56 -11.13 2.06 1.99
CA THR A 56 -9.67 2.09 1.91
C THR A 56 -9.08 3.18 2.82
N ALA A 57 -9.59 4.40 2.73
CA ALA A 57 -9.16 5.51 3.58
C ALA A 57 -9.40 5.20 5.07
N SER A 58 -10.63 4.82 5.44
CA SER A 58 -11.00 4.52 6.83
C SER A 58 -10.17 3.39 7.45
N PHE A 59 -9.82 2.36 6.67
CA PHE A 59 -9.00 1.27 7.18
C PHE A 59 -7.54 1.69 7.41
N ALA A 60 -6.97 2.47 6.50
CA ALA A 60 -5.63 3.04 6.69
C ALA A 60 -5.57 3.94 7.94
N GLU A 61 -6.55 4.83 8.10
CA GLU A 61 -6.70 5.67 9.29
C GLU A 61 -6.82 4.82 10.56
N THR A 62 -7.63 3.76 10.52
CA THR A 62 -7.78 2.83 11.63
C THR A 62 -6.42 2.25 12.02
N LEU A 63 -5.64 1.70 11.08
CA LEU A 63 -4.34 1.11 11.38
C LEU A 63 -3.34 2.14 11.94
N HIS A 64 -3.34 3.38 11.43
CA HIS A 64 -2.52 4.46 11.98
C HIS A 64 -2.91 4.84 13.41
N LEU A 65 -4.21 4.99 13.68
CA LEU A 65 -4.73 5.33 15.01
C LEU A 65 -4.53 4.20 16.03
N ARG A 66 -4.48 2.94 15.57
CA ARG A 66 -4.14 1.80 16.45
C ARG A 66 -2.70 1.86 16.96
N GLY A 67 -1.79 2.45 16.18
CA GLY A 67 -0.38 2.57 16.57
C GLY A 67 0.29 1.22 16.83
N TYR A 68 -0.02 0.19 16.04
CA TYR A 68 0.58 -1.13 16.21
C TYR A 68 2.11 -1.07 16.10
N ALA A 69 2.80 -1.66 17.07
CA ALA A 69 4.25 -1.78 17.02
C ALA A 69 4.67 -2.68 15.85
N GLY A 70 5.57 -2.17 15.00
CA GLY A 70 6.08 -2.86 13.82
C GLY A 70 5.20 -2.74 12.58
N ALA A 71 4.09 -2.00 12.64
CA ALA A 71 3.27 -1.75 11.45
C ALA A 71 3.82 -0.57 10.66
N GLU A 72 4.11 -0.79 9.38
CA GLU A 72 4.35 0.25 8.39
C GLU A 72 3.17 0.27 7.44
N VAL A 73 2.45 1.39 7.37
CA VAL A 73 1.29 1.54 6.50
C VAL A 73 1.51 2.74 5.60
N THR A 74 1.47 2.51 4.29
CA THR A 74 1.48 3.56 3.27
C THR A 74 0.23 3.41 2.42
N THR A 75 -0.49 4.52 2.24
CA THR A 75 -1.71 4.56 1.44
C THR A 75 -1.57 5.58 0.31
N ARG A 76 -2.08 5.25 -0.87
CA ARG A 76 -2.16 6.16 -2.02
C ARG A 76 -3.54 6.09 -2.67
N ILE A 77 -4.12 7.26 -2.89
CA ILE A 77 -5.32 7.44 -3.72
C ILE A 77 -4.84 8.09 -5.02
N TYR A 78 -4.99 7.40 -6.15
CA TYR A 78 -4.55 7.88 -7.45
C TYR A 78 -5.70 8.62 -8.11
N SER A 79 -5.70 9.95 -7.98
CA SER A 79 -6.83 10.81 -8.42
C SER A 79 -7.14 10.72 -9.92
N ASP A 80 -6.16 10.30 -10.73
CA ASP A 80 -6.22 10.20 -12.19
C ASP A 80 -6.50 8.78 -12.71
N GLU A 81 -6.72 7.82 -11.81
CA GLU A 81 -6.94 6.40 -12.15
C GLU A 81 -8.34 5.94 -11.72
N ASP A 82 -8.92 5.03 -12.50
CA ASP A 82 -10.13 4.27 -12.16
C ASP A 82 -9.79 2.85 -11.65
N HIS A 83 -10.80 2.01 -11.42
CA HIS A 83 -10.63 0.65 -10.89
C HIS A 83 -9.73 -0.25 -11.76
N TYR A 84 -9.77 -0.03 -13.08
CA TYR A 84 -9.13 -0.89 -14.06
C TYR A 84 -7.71 -0.40 -14.39
N THR A 85 -7.52 0.92 -14.39
CA THR A 85 -6.27 1.60 -14.74
C THR A 85 -5.31 1.74 -13.56
N VAL A 86 -5.80 1.71 -12.32
CA VAL A 86 -4.95 1.84 -11.12
C VAL A 86 -4.02 0.63 -10.90
N VAL A 87 -4.38 -0.56 -11.36
CA VAL A 87 -3.67 -1.82 -11.00
C VAL A 87 -2.16 -1.77 -11.29
N PRO A 88 -1.68 -1.38 -12.50
CA PRO A 88 -0.25 -1.27 -12.77
C PRO A 88 0.47 -0.27 -11.86
N ARG A 89 -0.18 0.85 -11.50
CA ARG A 89 0.36 1.88 -10.61
C ARG A 89 0.52 1.33 -9.20
N VAL A 90 -0.53 0.71 -8.66
CA VAL A 90 -0.50 0.09 -7.32
C VAL A 90 0.61 -0.94 -7.21
N ILE A 91 0.74 -1.84 -8.19
CA ILE A 91 1.79 -2.87 -8.18
C ILE A 91 3.18 -2.22 -8.29
N GLY A 92 3.39 -1.33 -9.26
CA GLY A 92 4.69 -0.71 -9.49
C GLY A 92 5.16 0.11 -8.29
N ASP A 93 4.29 0.95 -7.74
CA ASP A 93 4.62 1.80 -6.60
C ASP A 93 4.70 1.00 -5.29
N GLY A 94 3.86 -0.02 -5.13
CA GLY A 94 3.92 -0.93 -3.99
C GLY A 94 5.23 -1.70 -3.94
N ILE A 95 5.70 -2.23 -5.08
CA ILE A 95 7.01 -2.89 -5.15
C ILE A 95 8.13 -1.91 -4.83
N ARG A 96 8.13 -0.73 -5.46
CA ARG A 96 9.13 0.31 -5.20
C ARG A 96 9.16 0.72 -3.73
N HIS A 97 8.00 0.81 -3.09
CA HIS A 97 7.90 1.20 -1.68
C HIS A 97 8.41 0.10 -0.74
N LEU A 98 7.92 -1.13 -0.91
CA LEU A 98 8.18 -2.23 0.02
C LEU A 98 9.61 -2.76 -0.06
N TRP A 99 10.25 -2.69 -1.23
CA TRP A 99 11.63 -3.17 -1.43
C TRP A 99 12.65 -2.05 -1.66
N ARG A 100 12.33 -0.80 -1.27
CA ARG A 100 13.20 0.38 -1.50
C ARG A 100 14.59 0.22 -0.91
N ASP A 101 14.69 -0.40 0.28
CA ASP A 101 15.94 -0.48 1.04
C ASP A 101 16.79 -1.66 0.54
N GLU A 102 16.16 -2.78 0.20
CA GLU A 102 16.77 -3.91 -0.50
C GLU A 102 17.31 -3.45 -1.85
N ALA A 103 16.49 -2.75 -2.65
CA ALA A 103 16.89 -2.25 -3.95
C ALA A 103 18.07 -1.27 -3.87
N ARG A 104 18.13 -0.41 -2.84
CA ARG A 104 19.26 0.51 -2.64
C ARG A 104 20.56 -0.21 -2.29
N LYS A 105 20.48 -1.38 -1.64
CA LYS A 105 21.65 -2.22 -1.35
C LYS A 105 22.13 -2.97 -2.58
N LEU A 106 21.31 -3.10 -3.62
CA LEU A 106 21.76 -3.62 -4.90
C LEU A 106 22.73 -2.61 -5.52
N GLY A 107 23.98 -3.05 -5.70
CA GLY A 107 24.93 -2.31 -6.52
C GLY A 107 24.50 -2.29 -7.98
N SER A 108 25.23 -1.53 -8.81
CA SER A 108 25.05 -1.58 -10.25
C SER A 108 25.26 -3.01 -10.76
N SER A 109 24.25 -3.57 -11.42
CA SER A 109 24.39 -4.80 -12.20
C SER A 109 25.11 -4.56 -13.54
N TRP A 110 25.25 -3.29 -13.92
CA TRP A 110 26.01 -2.86 -15.09
C TRP A 110 27.48 -2.61 -14.75
N PRO A 111 28.41 -2.81 -15.71
CA PRO A 111 29.81 -2.47 -15.54
C PRO A 111 29.98 -1.03 -15.05
N ALA A 112 30.72 -0.85 -13.95
CA ALA A 112 31.10 0.48 -13.48
C ALA A 112 32.24 1.03 -14.33
N ARG A 113 32.30 2.36 -14.50
CA ARG A 113 33.44 3.00 -15.14
C ARG A 113 34.72 2.63 -14.37
N PRO A 114 35.78 2.16 -15.03
CA PRO A 114 37.05 1.92 -14.36
C PRO A 114 37.51 3.19 -13.64
N ALA A 115 38.04 3.05 -12.43
CA ALA A 115 38.68 4.17 -11.75
C ALA A 115 39.76 4.74 -12.68
N ALA A 116 39.76 6.05 -12.89
CA ALA A 116 40.83 6.67 -13.66
C ALA A 116 42.15 6.38 -12.94
N ASP A 117 43.09 5.80 -13.67
CA ASP A 117 44.42 5.50 -13.17
C ASP A 117 45.03 6.80 -12.61
N GLN A 118 45.27 6.85 -11.30
CA GLN A 118 45.82 8.01 -10.61
C GLN A 118 47.35 8.11 -10.78
N THR A 119 47.90 7.59 -11.87
CA THR A 119 49.31 7.72 -12.21
C THR A 119 49.51 8.72 -13.35
N ARG A 120 49.67 9.99 -12.98
CA ARG A 120 50.49 10.95 -13.72
C ARG A 120 51.33 11.77 -12.75
#